data_AF-A0A3A0FX16-F1
#
_entry.id   AF-A0A3A0FX16-F1
#
_cell.length_a   1.000
_cell.length_b   1.000
_cell.length_c   1.000
_cell.angle_alpha   90.00
_cell.angle_beta   90.00
_cell.angle_gamma   90.00
#
_symmetry.space_group_name_H-M   'P 1'
#
loop_
_entity.id
_entity.type
_entity.pdbx_description
1 polymer ?
#
loop_
_entity_poly.entity_id
_entity_poly.type
_entity_poly.pdbx_seq_one_letter_code
_entity_poly.pdbx_strand_id
1 'polypeptide(L)'
;MSSSSESQIPQSRASSPALDPVSRTSEILFGLIMVLSFTCSLRAADFGRDDVREMLIGALGCNLAWGIIDAFFYLMNVAAERGRERVLLRKLAAEPNQEAARKLFQGAVPEFIESSLSAAGFNDLRQSLLKKQGATAGALLTFEDLRASLLIFALVFLTTFPVALPFLLISEPERALRASNLVALLLLFSLGYSLGSYAGRRPLMWGLAMTLIGAALVLVTIALGG
;
A
#
# COMPACT_ATOMS: atom_id res chain seq x y z
N MET A 1 43.22 2.74 38.49
CA MET A 1 42.95 1.37 37.96
C MET A 1 41.66 0.93 38.63
N SER A 2 40.55 0.53 38.01
CA SER A 2 40.15 0.25 36.63
C SER A 2 38.64 0.50 36.59
N SER A 3 38.17 1.44 35.79
CA SER A 3 37.25 1.22 34.65
C SER A 3 36.22 0.09 34.84
N SER A 4 34.94 0.47 34.89
CA SER A 4 33.82 -0.38 34.50
C SER A 4 32.89 0.46 33.64
N SER A 5 33.05 0.28 32.32
CA SER A 5 32.28 0.92 31.27
C SER A 5 30.83 0.44 31.31
N GLU A 6 29.90 1.37 31.54
CA GLU A 6 28.51 1.19 31.16
C GLU A 6 28.42 1.11 29.63
N SER A 7 27.82 0.00 29.18
CA SER A 7 27.46 -0.29 27.81
C SER A 7 26.46 0.75 27.30
N GLN A 8 26.96 1.76 26.57
CA GLN A 8 26.13 2.58 25.71
C GLN A 8 25.77 1.76 24.46
N ILE A 9 24.54 1.25 24.45
CA ILE A 9 23.89 0.73 23.24
C ILE A 9 23.84 1.89 22.22
N PRO A 10 24.47 1.78 21.04
CA PRO A 10 24.31 2.80 20.02
C PRO A 10 22.86 2.77 19.53
N GLN A 11 22.14 3.86 19.74
CA GLN A 11 20.82 4.09 19.16
C GLN A 11 20.89 3.87 17.65
N SER A 12 20.09 2.93 17.15
CA SER A 12 20.00 2.62 15.73
C SER A 12 19.57 3.87 14.97
N ARG A 13 20.45 4.40 14.11
CA ARG A 13 20.00 5.27 13.03
C ARG A 13 19.34 4.38 11.98
N ALA A 14 18.08 4.03 12.24
CA ALA A 14 17.15 3.71 11.18
C ALA A 14 17.13 4.96 10.27
N SER A 15 17.67 4.82 9.06
CA SER A 15 17.41 5.81 8.02
C SER A 15 15.89 5.88 7.85
N SER A 16 15.29 6.97 8.34
CA SER A 16 13.85 7.14 8.38
C SER A 16 13.23 6.83 7.00
N PRO A 17 12.26 5.89 6.92
CA PRO A 17 11.54 5.58 5.68
C PRO A 17 10.94 6.81 4.98
N ALA A 18 10.72 7.88 5.74
CA ALA A 18 10.24 9.19 5.29
C ALA A 18 11.15 9.95 4.30
N LEU A 19 12.33 9.44 3.94
CA LEU A 19 13.23 10.06 2.95
C LEU A 19 13.32 9.29 1.62
N ASP A 20 12.64 8.15 1.48
CA ASP A 20 12.58 7.45 0.19
C ASP A 20 11.71 8.26 -0.80
N PRO A 21 12.24 8.68 -1.96
CA PRO A 21 11.49 9.49 -2.93
C PRO A 21 10.18 8.81 -3.38
N VAL A 22 10.17 7.48 -3.45
CA VAL A 22 9.00 6.69 -3.85
C VAL A 22 7.95 6.70 -2.74
N SER A 23 8.36 6.56 -1.47
CA SER A 23 7.47 6.72 -0.32
C SER A 23 6.85 8.12 -0.27
N ARG A 24 7.62 9.18 -0.54
CA ARG A 24 7.11 10.57 -0.55
C ARG A 24 6.13 10.84 -1.68
N THR A 25 6.48 10.43 -2.90
CA THR A 25 5.58 10.58 -4.04
C THR A 25 4.31 9.78 -3.80
N SER A 26 4.42 8.58 -3.23
CA SER A 26 3.24 7.76 -2.89
C SER A 26 2.39 8.41 -1.80
N GLU A 27 3.00 8.95 -0.75
CA GLU A 27 2.30 9.64 0.35
C GLU A 27 1.57 10.90 -0.12
N ILE A 28 2.21 11.72 -0.98
CA ILE A 28 1.59 12.89 -1.59
C ILE A 28 0.45 12.46 -2.54
N LEU A 29 0.66 11.41 -3.35
CA LEU A 29 -0.37 10.92 -4.26
C LEU A 29 -1.56 10.34 -3.48
N PHE A 30 -1.32 9.55 -2.42
CA PHE A 30 -2.36 9.05 -1.51
C PHE A 30 -3.15 10.20 -0.87
N GLY A 31 -2.47 11.24 -0.39
CA GLY A 31 -3.12 12.44 0.15
C GLY A 31 -3.95 13.20 -0.87
N LEU A 32 -3.40 13.46 -2.07
CA LEU A 32 -4.12 14.15 -3.16
C LEU A 32 -5.34 13.35 -3.63
N ILE A 33 -5.22 12.03 -3.71
CA ILE A 33 -6.31 11.14 -4.11
C ILE A 33 -7.39 11.07 -3.04
N MET A 34 -7.02 10.93 -1.75
CA MET A 34 -7.99 10.98 -0.66
C MET A 34 -8.80 12.29 -0.72
N VAL A 35 -8.12 13.42 -0.92
CA VAL A 35 -8.76 14.74 -1.06
C VAL A 35 -9.66 14.79 -2.30
N LEU A 36 -9.24 14.27 -3.45
CA LEU A 36 -10.05 14.26 -4.68
C LEU A 36 -11.27 13.35 -4.57
N SER A 37 -11.15 12.17 -3.96
CA SER A 37 -12.27 11.26 -3.70
C SER A 37 -13.27 11.86 -2.72
N PHE A 38 -12.78 12.53 -1.67
CA PHE A 38 -13.62 13.26 -0.72
C PHE A 38 -14.34 14.45 -1.40
N THR A 39 -13.62 15.23 -2.20
CA THR A 39 -14.17 16.37 -2.96
C THR A 39 -15.18 15.92 -4.03
N CYS A 40 -14.99 14.73 -4.63
CA CYS A 40 -15.95 14.14 -5.55
C CYS A 40 -17.21 13.65 -4.82
N SER A 41 -17.06 13.15 -3.59
CA SER A 41 -18.19 12.74 -2.73
C SER A 41 -19.03 13.94 -2.25
N LEU A 42 -18.39 15.08 -1.95
CA LEU A 42 -19.06 16.32 -1.55
C LEU A 42 -19.88 17.00 -2.67
N ARG A 43 -19.69 16.60 -3.94
CA ARG A 43 -20.49 17.14 -5.07
C ARG A 43 -21.87 16.48 -5.23
N ALA A 44 -22.23 15.55 -4.34
CA ALA A 44 -23.48 14.79 -4.38
C ALA A 44 -24.59 15.31 -3.43
N ALA A 45 -24.50 16.57 -2.95
CA ALA A 45 -25.46 17.12 -2.01
C ALA A 45 -26.33 18.22 -2.64
N ASP A 46 -27.50 17.81 -3.14
CA ASP A 46 -28.77 18.57 -3.06
C ASP A 46 -29.93 17.57 -3.20
N PHE A 47 -30.56 17.17 -2.08
CA PHE A 47 -31.33 15.93 -2.01
C PHE A 47 -32.80 16.04 -2.53
N GLY A 48 -33.13 15.41 -3.68
CA GLY A 48 -34.46 15.08 -4.23
C GLY A 48 -34.60 13.64 -4.82
N ARG A 49 -35.73 13.27 -5.46
CA ARG A 49 -35.92 11.87 -5.97
C ARG A 49 -34.92 11.40 -7.04
N ASP A 50 -34.19 12.33 -7.66
CA ASP A 50 -33.09 12.04 -8.59
C ASP A 50 -31.80 11.58 -7.86
N ASP A 51 -31.77 11.67 -6.51
CA ASP A 51 -30.57 11.41 -5.68
C ASP A 51 -30.04 10.00 -5.74
N VAL A 52 -30.89 8.97 -5.68
CA VAL A 52 -30.37 7.58 -5.58
C VAL A 52 -29.57 7.22 -6.82
N ARG A 53 -29.98 7.74 -7.99
CA ARG A 53 -29.27 7.56 -9.25
C ARG A 53 -27.95 8.32 -9.23
N GLU A 54 -27.92 9.54 -8.70
CA GLU A 54 -26.70 10.33 -8.54
C GLU A 54 -25.73 9.71 -7.53
N MET A 55 -26.23 9.22 -6.39
CA MET A 55 -25.47 8.49 -5.38
C MET A 55 -24.88 7.19 -5.94
N LEU A 56 -25.65 6.45 -6.76
CA LEU A 56 -25.16 5.26 -7.44
C LEU A 56 -24.04 5.60 -8.43
N ILE A 57 -24.22 6.64 -9.25
CA ILE A 57 -23.20 7.10 -10.20
C ILE A 57 -21.94 7.56 -9.44
N GLY A 58 -22.12 8.29 -8.34
CA GLY A 58 -21.02 8.71 -7.46
C GLY A 58 -20.29 7.54 -6.84
N ALA A 59 -21.01 6.56 -6.29
CA ALA A 59 -20.43 5.37 -5.68
C ALA A 59 -19.67 4.50 -6.70
N LEU A 60 -20.26 4.26 -7.88
CA LEU A 60 -19.62 3.50 -8.95
C LEU A 60 -18.43 4.25 -9.57
N GLY A 61 -18.57 5.56 -9.77
CA GLY A 61 -17.50 6.42 -10.28
C GLY A 61 -16.31 6.49 -9.32
N CYS A 62 -16.58 6.66 -8.02
CA CYS A 62 -15.56 6.63 -6.98
C CYS A 62 -14.86 5.27 -6.92
N ASN A 63 -15.63 4.18 -6.98
CA ASN A 63 -15.07 2.83 -6.98
C ASN A 63 -14.17 2.58 -8.21
N LEU A 64 -14.65 2.96 -9.40
CA LEU A 64 -13.88 2.85 -10.64
C LEU A 64 -12.58 3.65 -10.57
N ALA A 65 -12.66 4.91 -10.13
CA ALA A 65 -11.49 5.77 -9.97
C ALA A 65 -10.48 5.18 -9.00
N TRP A 66 -10.94 4.67 -7.85
CA TRP A 66 -10.09 4.04 -6.85
C TRP A 66 -9.38 2.80 -7.39
N GLY A 67 -10.10 1.90 -8.08
CA GLY A 67 -9.47 0.73 -8.71
C GLY A 67 -8.39 1.10 -9.73
N ILE A 68 -8.62 2.15 -10.55
CA ILE A 68 -7.64 2.61 -11.56
C ILE A 68 -6.37 3.12 -10.86
N ILE A 69 -6.57 3.89 -9.78
CA ILE A 69 -5.49 4.45 -8.97
C ILE A 69 -4.66 3.33 -8.35
N ASP A 70 -5.28 2.33 -7.74
CA ASP A 70 -4.57 1.18 -7.14
C ASP A 70 -3.75 0.41 -8.18
N ALA A 71 -4.32 0.17 -9.37
CA ALA A 71 -3.60 -0.47 -10.47
C ALA A 71 -2.39 0.36 -10.95
N PHE A 72 -2.55 1.68 -11.03
CA PHE A 72 -1.45 2.58 -11.37
C PHE A 72 -0.36 2.59 -10.30
N PHE A 73 -0.73 2.63 -9.02
CA PHE A 73 0.21 2.56 -7.90
C PHE A 73 0.98 1.25 -7.87
N TYR A 74 0.30 0.13 -8.16
CA TYR A 74 0.98 -1.15 -8.31
C TYR A 74 2.07 -1.08 -9.38
N LEU A 75 1.76 -0.54 -10.57
CA LEU A 75 2.75 -0.39 -11.64
C LEU A 75 3.90 0.54 -11.23
N MET A 76 3.59 1.66 -10.57
CA MET A 76 4.61 2.55 -10.03
C MET A 76 5.53 1.84 -9.04
N ASN A 77 4.97 1.05 -8.12
CA ASN A 77 5.74 0.31 -7.13
C ASN A 77 6.65 -0.71 -7.81
N VAL A 78 6.14 -1.49 -8.76
CA VAL A 78 6.95 -2.46 -9.53
C VAL A 78 8.08 -1.77 -10.29
N ALA A 79 7.78 -0.65 -10.97
CA ALA A 79 8.78 0.11 -11.71
C ALA A 79 9.84 0.72 -10.77
N ALA A 80 9.41 1.24 -9.62
CA ALA A 80 10.29 1.83 -8.62
C ALA A 80 11.20 0.77 -7.97
N GLU A 81 10.64 -0.39 -7.58
CA GLU A 81 11.39 -1.51 -7.01
C GLU A 81 12.45 -2.01 -7.99
N ARG A 82 12.07 -2.29 -9.24
CA ARG A 82 13.03 -2.72 -10.29
C ARG A 82 14.04 -1.63 -10.62
N GLY A 83 13.64 -0.36 -10.58
CA GLY A 83 14.56 0.78 -10.73
C GLY A 83 15.61 0.81 -9.62
N ARG A 84 15.17 0.67 -8.36
CA ARG A 84 16.03 0.63 -7.17
C ARG A 84 16.99 -0.56 -7.22
N GLU A 85 16.51 -1.74 -7.58
CA GLU A 85 17.34 -2.94 -7.77
C GLU A 85 18.43 -2.73 -8.82
N ARG A 86 18.09 -2.13 -9.97
CA ARG A 86 19.07 -1.81 -11.03
C ARG A 86 20.13 -0.84 -10.55
N VAL A 87 19.73 0.20 -9.83
CA VAL A 87 20.67 1.19 -9.27
C VAL A 87 21.58 0.54 -8.25
N LEU A 88 21.05 -0.29 -7.35
CA LEU A 88 21.84 -1.02 -6.36
C LEU A 88 22.86 -1.96 -7.03
N LEU A 89 22.43 -2.76 -8.01
CA LEU A 89 23.33 -3.67 -8.74
C LEU A 89 24.41 -2.90 -9.52
N ARG A 90 24.08 -1.77 -10.13
CA ARG A 90 25.08 -0.91 -10.80
C ARG A 90 26.11 -0.37 -9.80
N LYS A 91 25.67 0.11 -8.63
CA LYS A 91 26.58 0.59 -7.58
C LYS A 91 27.48 -0.54 -7.06
N LEU A 92 26.92 -1.74 -6.83
CA LEU A 92 27.68 -2.92 -6.41
C LEU A 92 28.68 -3.40 -7.48
N ALA A 93 28.36 -3.25 -8.76
CA ALA A 93 29.27 -3.58 -9.86
C ALA A 93 30.43 -2.58 -9.94
N ALA A 94 30.15 -1.30 -9.71
CA ALA A 94 31.13 -0.23 -9.80
C ALA A 94 32.03 -0.08 -8.57
N GLU A 95 31.68 -0.68 -7.42
CA GLU A 95 32.40 -0.51 -6.15
C GLU A 95 33.54 -1.54 -5.97
N PRO A 96 34.82 -1.18 -6.14
CA PRO A 96 35.92 -2.14 -6.01
C PRO A 96 36.19 -2.57 -4.56
N ASN A 97 35.85 -1.74 -3.56
CA ASN A 97 36.12 -2.05 -2.16
C ASN A 97 35.03 -2.98 -1.58
N GLN A 98 35.43 -4.15 -1.08
CA GLN A 98 34.50 -5.13 -0.51
C GLN A 98 33.76 -4.61 0.74
N GLU A 99 34.42 -3.86 1.60
CA GLU A 99 33.78 -3.32 2.81
C GLU A 99 32.76 -2.23 2.46
N ALA A 100 33.09 -1.37 1.49
CA ALA A 100 32.17 -0.34 1.00
C ALA A 100 30.96 -0.96 0.29
N ALA A 101 31.19 -1.99 -0.54
CA ALA A 101 30.11 -2.76 -1.19
C ALA A 101 29.19 -3.45 -0.17
N ARG A 102 29.76 -3.99 0.92
CA ARG A 102 28.98 -4.61 2.00
C ARG A 102 28.11 -3.60 2.71
N LYS A 103 28.62 -2.38 2.98
CA LYS A 103 27.82 -1.29 3.56
C LYS A 103 26.68 -0.83 2.64
N LEU A 104 26.89 -0.81 1.33
CA LEU A 104 25.81 -0.52 0.36
C LEU A 104 24.70 -1.58 0.39
N PHE A 105 25.04 -2.83 0.71
CA PHE A 105 24.11 -3.94 0.79
C PHE A 105 23.33 -4.00 2.13
N GLN A 106 23.97 -3.61 3.24
CA GLN A 106 23.35 -3.52 4.58
C GLN A 106 22.19 -2.51 4.67
N GLY A 107 21.99 -1.64 3.67
CA GLY A 107 20.80 -0.77 3.62
C GLY A 107 19.66 -1.34 2.77
N ALA A 108 19.86 -2.50 2.14
CA ALA A 108 19.01 -3.02 1.08
C ALA A 108 18.40 -4.40 1.36
N VAL A 109 18.87 -5.11 2.40
CA VAL A 109 18.35 -6.40 2.82
C VAL A 109 17.68 -6.31 4.19
N PRO A 110 16.79 -7.26 4.53
CA PRO A 110 16.29 -7.40 5.88
C PRO A 110 17.40 -7.69 6.91
N GLU A 111 17.25 -7.16 8.12
CA GLU A 111 18.22 -7.25 9.23
C GLU A 111 18.62 -8.70 9.60
N PHE A 112 17.69 -9.66 9.45
CA PHE A 112 17.99 -11.07 9.71
C PHE A 112 18.99 -11.67 8.70
N ILE A 113 19.01 -11.16 7.47
CA ILE A 113 19.98 -11.57 6.45
C ILE A 113 21.34 -10.94 6.78
N GLU A 114 21.36 -9.67 7.19
CA GLU A 114 22.60 -8.99 7.54
C GLU A 114 23.35 -9.65 8.70
N SER A 115 22.61 -10.01 9.76
CA SER A 115 23.15 -10.67 10.95
C SER A 115 23.65 -12.09 10.66
N SER A 116 23.12 -12.76 9.64
CA SER A 116 23.49 -14.13 9.27
C SER A 116 24.59 -14.18 8.19
N LEU A 117 24.82 -13.10 7.46
CA LEU A 117 25.69 -13.10 6.28
C LEU A 117 27.16 -12.84 6.66
N SER A 118 27.98 -13.88 6.55
CA SER A 118 29.44 -13.79 6.70
C SER A 118 30.10 -12.97 5.57
N ALA A 119 31.33 -12.52 5.79
CA ALA A 119 32.08 -11.78 4.76
C ALA A 119 32.30 -12.62 3.49
N ALA A 120 32.60 -13.91 3.64
CA ALA A 120 32.74 -14.84 2.53
C ALA A 120 31.41 -15.06 1.80
N GLY A 121 30.31 -15.27 2.54
CA GLY A 121 28.98 -15.45 1.96
C GLY A 121 28.49 -14.22 1.18
N PHE A 122 28.83 -13.01 1.63
CA PHE A 122 28.54 -11.79 0.88
C PHE A 122 29.28 -11.74 -0.46
N ASN A 123 30.54 -12.15 -0.51
CA ASN A 123 31.33 -12.12 -1.75
C ASN A 123 30.77 -13.10 -2.80
N ASP A 124 30.39 -14.31 -2.38
CA ASP A 124 29.78 -15.31 -3.27
C ASP A 124 28.41 -14.85 -3.79
N LEU A 125 27.60 -14.25 -2.90
CA LEU A 125 26.33 -13.65 -3.26
C LEU A 125 26.52 -12.51 -4.27
N ARG A 126 27.47 -11.60 -4.00
CA ARG A 126 27.79 -10.49 -4.89
C ARG A 126 28.20 -10.98 -6.27
N GLN A 127 29.09 -11.97 -6.38
CA GLN A 127 29.47 -12.53 -7.68
C GLN A 127 28.28 -13.15 -8.42
N SER A 128 27.41 -13.84 -7.69
CA SER A 128 26.20 -14.45 -8.26
C SER A 128 25.22 -13.39 -8.79
N LEU A 129 25.04 -12.28 -8.05
CA LEU A 129 24.21 -11.15 -8.45
C LEU A 129 24.78 -10.44 -9.69
N LEU A 130 26.09 -10.22 -9.74
CA LEU A 130 26.75 -9.59 -10.90
C LEU A 130 26.67 -10.46 -12.16
N LYS A 131 26.78 -11.79 -12.03
CA LYS A 131 26.56 -12.72 -13.15
C LYS A 131 25.12 -12.64 -13.68
N LYS A 132 24.13 -12.45 -12.81
CA LYS A 132 22.72 -12.31 -13.19
C LYS A 132 22.37 -10.91 -13.72
N GLN A 133 23.11 -9.87 -13.36
CA GLN A 133 22.86 -8.48 -13.75
C GLN A 133 22.71 -8.31 -15.27
N GLY A 134 23.55 -9.02 -16.06
CA GLY A 134 23.51 -8.99 -17.52
C GLY A 134 22.21 -9.52 -18.14
N ALA A 135 21.48 -10.39 -17.42
CA ALA A 135 20.20 -10.93 -17.86
C ALA A 135 18.99 -10.03 -17.48
N THR A 136 19.16 -9.14 -16.50
CA THR A 136 18.09 -8.29 -15.93
C THR A 136 17.96 -6.90 -16.54
N ALA A 137 18.61 -6.63 -17.69
CA ALA A 137 18.49 -5.34 -18.40
C ALA A 137 17.16 -5.16 -19.18
N GLY A 138 16.07 -5.79 -18.71
CA GLY A 138 14.76 -5.76 -19.36
C GLY A 138 14.00 -4.43 -19.19
N ALA A 139 12.76 -4.38 -19.66
CA ALA A 139 11.85 -3.25 -19.42
C ALA A 139 11.57 -3.05 -17.90
N LEU A 140 11.26 -1.82 -17.47
CA LEU A 140 10.85 -1.57 -16.07
C LEU A 140 9.48 -2.19 -15.78
N LEU A 141 8.59 -2.16 -16.78
CA LEU A 141 7.28 -2.80 -16.75
C LEU A 141 7.18 -3.82 -17.87
N THR A 142 6.64 -5.00 -17.56
CA THR A 142 6.34 -6.07 -18.51
C THR A 142 4.83 -6.15 -18.74
N PHE A 143 4.43 -6.91 -19.75
CA PHE A 143 3.02 -7.21 -19.98
C PHE A 143 2.39 -8.00 -18.83
N GLU A 144 3.19 -8.80 -18.11
CA GLU A 144 2.74 -9.50 -16.90
C GLU A 144 2.39 -8.52 -15.78
N ASP A 145 3.15 -7.44 -15.62
CA ASP A 145 2.83 -6.40 -14.63
C ASP A 145 1.55 -5.66 -14.99
N LEU A 146 1.32 -5.39 -16.28
CA LEU A 146 0.06 -4.79 -16.75
C LEU A 146 -1.14 -5.74 -16.53
N ARG A 147 -0.94 -7.04 -16.73
CA ARG A 147 -1.96 -8.04 -16.41
C ARG A 147 -2.23 -8.07 -14.90
N ALA A 148 -1.19 -8.03 -14.08
CA ALA A 148 -1.32 -8.00 -12.63
C ALA A 148 -2.02 -6.71 -12.15
N SER A 149 -1.72 -5.55 -12.74
CA SER A 149 -2.41 -4.30 -12.42
C SER A 149 -3.90 -4.35 -12.80
N LEU A 150 -4.23 -4.97 -13.94
CA LEU A 150 -5.64 -5.20 -14.31
C LEU A 150 -6.35 -6.16 -13.34
N LEU A 151 -5.65 -7.18 -12.84
CA LEU A 151 -6.21 -8.07 -11.82
C LEU A 151 -6.42 -7.34 -10.49
N ILE A 152 -5.52 -6.45 -10.09
CA ILE A 152 -5.67 -5.61 -8.90
C ILE A 152 -6.85 -4.66 -9.06
N PHE A 153 -6.94 -3.97 -10.22
CA PHE A 153 -8.10 -3.15 -10.56
C PHE A 153 -9.40 -3.94 -10.40
N ALA A 154 -9.48 -5.11 -11.03
CA ALA A 154 -10.68 -5.94 -11.01
C ALA A 154 -11.00 -6.44 -9.59
N LEU A 155 -9.98 -6.87 -8.84
CA LEU A 155 -10.12 -7.29 -7.45
C LEU A 155 -10.68 -6.16 -6.60
N VAL A 156 -10.07 -4.98 -6.66
CA VAL A 156 -10.50 -3.80 -5.90
C VAL A 156 -11.93 -3.45 -6.26
N PHE A 157 -12.21 -3.25 -7.55
CA PHE A 157 -13.54 -2.87 -8.03
C PHE A 157 -14.62 -3.88 -7.63
N LEU A 158 -14.38 -5.19 -7.81
CA LEU A 158 -15.35 -6.24 -7.49
C LEU A 158 -15.55 -6.41 -5.98
N THR A 159 -14.52 -6.17 -5.17
CA THR A 159 -14.62 -6.32 -3.70
C THR A 159 -15.43 -5.18 -3.08
N THR A 160 -15.37 -3.99 -3.65
CA THR A 160 -16.09 -2.79 -3.20
C THR A 160 -17.44 -2.61 -3.89
N PHE A 161 -17.67 -3.27 -5.05
CA PHE A 161 -18.96 -3.23 -5.76
C PHE A 161 -20.19 -3.58 -4.89
N PRO A 162 -20.15 -4.56 -3.97
CA PRO A 162 -21.26 -4.84 -3.08
C PRO A 162 -21.74 -3.63 -2.26
N VAL A 163 -20.88 -2.66 -1.98
CA VAL A 163 -21.24 -1.40 -1.29
C VAL A 163 -22.17 -0.54 -2.15
N ALA A 164 -22.06 -0.62 -3.49
CA ALA A 164 -22.94 0.10 -4.41
C ALA A 164 -24.29 -0.63 -4.63
N LEU A 165 -24.38 -1.92 -4.29
CA LEU A 165 -25.56 -2.76 -4.55
C LEU A 165 -26.85 -2.22 -3.90
N PRO A 166 -26.85 -1.71 -2.66
CA PRO A 166 -28.07 -1.17 -2.04
C PRO A 166 -28.70 -0.01 -2.81
N PHE A 167 -27.91 0.81 -3.50
CA PHE A 167 -28.44 1.90 -4.35
C PHE A 167 -29.14 1.40 -5.61
N LEU A 168 -28.87 0.16 -6.06
CA LEU A 168 -29.60 -0.48 -7.15
C LEU A 168 -30.95 -1.06 -6.71
N LEU A 169 -31.04 -1.46 -5.44
CA LEU A 169 -32.17 -2.23 -4.90
C LEU A 169 -33.16 -1.37 -4.11
N ILE A 170 -32.72 -0.24 -3.57
CA ILE A 170 -33.48 0.59 -2.62
C ILE A 170 -33.65 1.99 -3.21
N SER A 171 -34.90 2.40 -3.47
CA SER A 171 -35.21 3.71 -4.05
C SER A 171 -35.27 4.85 -3.03
N GLU A 172 -35.23 4.55 -1.74
CA GLU A 172 -35.27 5.56 -0.67
C GLU A 172 -33.82 5.91 -0.25
N PRO A 173 -33.35 7.16 -0.46
CA PRO A 173 -31.95 7.54 -0.28
C PRO A 173 -31.38 7.20 1.10
N GLU A 174 -32.10 7.55 2.17
CA GLU A 174 -31.65 7.31 3.54
C GLU A 174 -31.49 5.82 3.85
N ARG A 175 -32.42 4.98 3.37
CA ARG A 175 -32.35 3.53 3.57
C ARG A 175 -31.25 2.90 2.73
N ALA A 176 -31.06 3.35 1.49
CA ALA A 176 -29.97 2.91 0.62
C ALA A 176 -28.59 3.20 1.23
N LEU A 177 -28.42 4.41 1.79
CA LEU A 177 -27.17 4.82 2.44
C LEU A 177 -26.86 3.98 3.70
N ARG A 178 -27.85 3.75 4.57
CA ARG A 178 -27.66 2.91 5.77
C ARG A 178 -27.32 1.47 5.41
N ALA A 179 -27.99 0.91 4.41
CA ALA A 179 -27.70 -0.43 3.91
C ALA A 179 -26.28 -0.52 3.30
N SER A 180 -25.87 0.48 2.52
CA SER A 180 -24.51 0.60 1.99
C SER A 180 -23.46 0.64 3.09
N ASN A 181 -23.65 1.48 4.12
CA ASN A 181 -22.76 1.57 5.26
C ASN A 181 -22.64 0.24 6.03
N LEU A 182 -23.74 -0.50 6.18
CA LEU A 182 -23.71 -1.83 6.80
C LEU A 182 -22.86 -2.81 5.97
N VAL A 183 -23.03 -2.84 4.65
CA VAL A 183 -22.22 -3.68 3.76
C VAL A 183 -20.74 -3.31 3.85
N ALA A 184 -20.42 -2.02 3.86
CA ALA A 184 -19.04 -1.54 4.00
C ALA A 184 -18.40 -2.00 5.33
N LEU A 185 -19.11 -1.90 6.45
CA LEU A 185 -18.62 -2.35 7.76
C LEU A 185 -18.39 -3.88 7.79
N LEU A 186 -19.28 -4.66 7.19
CA LEU A 186 -19.11 -6.12 7.09
C LEU A 186 -17.89 -6.50 6.23
N LEU A 187 -17.65 -5.80 5.14
CA LEU A 187 -16.47 -5.99 4.30
C LEU A 187 -15.18 -5.61 5.04
N LEU A 188 -15.17 -4.47 5.73
CA LEU A 188 -14.04 -4.04 6.58
C LEU A 188 -13.71 -5.07 7.66
N PHE A 189 -14.73 -5.58 8.35
CA PHE A 189 -14.55 -6.64 9.34
C PHE A 189 -13.95 -7.90 8.72
N SER A 190 -14.49 -8.34 7.57
CA SER A 190 -14.06 -9.55 6.88
C SER A 190 -12.60 -9.43 6.38
N LEU A 191 -12.24 -8.29 5.82
CA LEU A 191 -10.87 -7.98 5.39
C LEU A 191 -9.91 -7.92 6.60
N GLY A 192 -10.29 -7.23 7.67
CA GLY A 192 -9.51 -7.16 8.89
C GLY A 192 -9.32 -8.53 9.56
N TYR A 193 -10.35 -9.36 9.55
CA TYR A 193 -10.28 -10.74 10.06
C TYR A 193 -9.31 -11.58 9.21
N SER A 194 -9.45 -11.55 7.88
CA SER A 194 -8.58 -12.27 6.95
C SER A 194 -7.11 -11.85 7.14
N LEU A 195 -6.84 -10.53 7.20
CA LEU A 195 -5.50 -9.99 7.44
C LEU A 195 -4.93 -10.42 8.80
N GLY A 196 -5.75 -10.37 9.86
CA GLY A 196 -5.35 -10.79 11.19
C GLY A 196 -4.98 -12.28 11.24
N SER A 197 -5.70 -13.12 10.50
CA SER A 197 -5.41 -14.55 10.37
C SER A 197 -4.13 -14.82 9.59
N TYR A 198 -3.89 -14.09 8.50
CA TYR A 198 -2.66 -14.19 7.71
C TYR A 198 -1.43 -13.74 8.51
N ALA A 199 -1.57 -12.70 9.34
CA ALA A 199 -0.50 -12.16 10.17
C ALA A 199 -0.20 -13.01 11.43
N GLY A 200 -0.84 -14.17 11.61
CA GLY A 200 -0.66 -15.01 12.80
C GLY A 200 -1.11 -14.35 14.11
N ARG A 201 -1.95 -13.31 14.03
CA ARG A 201 -2.48 -12.56 15.17
C ARG A 201 -3.92 -12.97 15.45
N ARG A 202 -4.52 -12.42 16.52
CA ARG A 202 -5.94 -12.68 16.87
C ARG A 202 -6.86 -12.05 15.80
N PRO A 203 -7.50 -12.85 14.91
CA PRO A 203 -8.22 -12.32 13.73
C PRO A 203 -9.38 -11.41 14.12
N LEU A 204 -10.10 -11.78 15.18
CA LEU A 204 -11.22 -11.02 15.73
C LEU A 204 -10.83 -9.59 16.15
N MET A 205 -9.66 -9.40 16.76
CA MET A 205 -9.24 -8.05 17.19
C MET A 205 -8.95 -7.15 15.99
N TRP A 206 -8.34 -7.70 14.93
CA TRP A 206 -8.04 -6.95 13.71
C TRP A 206 -9.30 -6.59 12.93
N GLY A 207 -10.25 -7.52 12.82
CA GLY A 207 -11.57 -7.23 12.26
C GLY A 207 -12.30 -6.12 13.01
N LEU A 208 -12.35 -6.20 14.35
CA LEU A 208 -12.99 -5.17 15.19
C LEU A 208 -12.27 -3.83 15.10
N ALA A 209 -10.94 -3.80 15.13
CA ALA A 209 -10.17 -2.56 15.02
C ALA A 209 -10.40 -1.84 13.68
N MET A 210 -10.37 -2.57 12.57
CA MET A 210 -10.64 -2.01 11.25
C MET A 210 -12.07 -1.50 11.12
N THR A 211 -13.04 -2.23 11.68
CA THR A 211 -14.44 -1.80 11.70
C THR A 211 -14.62 -0.52 12.53
N LEU A 212 -13.94 -0.42 13.68
CA LEU A 212 -14.01 0.76 14.54
C LEU A 212 -13.42 2.00 13.85
N ILE A 213 -12.29 1.85 13.14
CA ILE A 213 -11.69 2.92 12.34
C ILE A 213 -12.67 3.37 11.24
N GLY A 214 -13.26 2.42 10.51
CA GLY A 214 -14.27 2.71 9.49
C GLY A 214 -15.49 3.44 10.06
N ALA A 215 -16.01 2.98 11.20
CA ALA A 215 -17.13 3.63 11.88
C ALA A 215 -16.78 5.06 12.33
N ALA A 216 -15.57 5.28 12.87
CA ALA A 216 -15.10 6.61 13.24
C ALA A 216 -15.00 7.55 12.04
N LEU A 217 -14.50 7.07 10.90
CA LEU A 217 -14.46 7.84 9.66
C LEU A 217 -15.86 8.24 9.19
N VAL A 218 -16.82 7.30 9.21
CA VAL A 218 -18.23 7.62 8.87
C VAL A 218 -18.79 8.71 9.79
N LEU A 219 -18.55 8.62 11.11
CA LEU A 219 -18.99 9.64 12.06
C LEU A 219 -18.38 11.02 11.78
N VAL A 220 -17.09 11.06 11.42
CA VAL A 220 -16.41 12.30 11.03
C VAL A 220 -17.01 12.88 9.75
N THR A 221 -17.29 12.06 8.74
CA THR A 221 -17.93 12.55 7.50
C THR A 221 -19.31 13.15 7.76
N ILE A 222 -20.11 12.53 8.63
CA ILE A 222 -21.42 13.05 9.03
C ILE A 222 -21.25 14.40 9.77
N ALA A 223 -20.27 14.51 10.65
CA ALA A 223 -20.01 15.74 11.41
C ALA A 223 -19.51 16.91 10.52
N LEU A 224 -18.83 16.60 9.42
CA LEU A 224 -18.27 17.58 8.48
C LEU A 224 -19.26 18.06 7.40
N GLY A 225 -20.53 17.64 7.49
CA GLY A 225 -21.58 18.14 6.61
C GLY A 225 -22.15 17.12 5.63
N GLY A 226 -21.75 15.84 5.75
CA GLY A 226 -22.43 14.68 5.14
C GLY A 226 -22.80 14.85 3.68
#